data_AF-Q0ZKI2-F1
#
_entry.id   AF-Q0ZKI2-F1
#
_cell.length_a   1.000
_cell.length_b   1.000
_cell.length_c   1.000
_cell.angle_alpha   90.00
_cell.angle_beta   90.00
_cell.angle_gamma   90.00
#
_symmetry.space_group_name_H-M   'P 1'
#
loop_
_entity.id
_entity.type
_entity.pdbx_description
1 polymer ?
#
loop_
_entity_poly.entity_id
_entity_poly.type
_entity_poly.pdbx_seq_one_letter_code
_entity_poly.pdbx_strand_id
1 'polypeptide(L)'
;MASTLRRCLLTVLPRSKEIDVKRAAIAAAALALALTGCSAADPEPTADGTVSQDTFLTTHGLAAMDAVEIIDHLDRQKVAERPTDLIASVRADELLLSSDDQEVVVDLPDNQTYVSIAPYLTSTHDCFYHSLTTCLGELDNE
;
A
#
# COMPACT_ATOMS: atom_id res chain seq x y z
N MET A 1 -53.93 2.08 5.96
CA MET A 1 -53.65 2.33 4.53
C MET A 1 -52.15 2.36 4.35
N ALA A 2 -51.58 1.30 3.79
CA ALA A 2 -50.15 1.13 3.58
C ALA A 2 -49.72 1.98 2.36
N SER A 3 -48.66 2.77 2.52
CA SER A 3 -48.03 3.49 1.40
C SER A 3 -46.55 3.13 1.36
N THR A 4 -46.24 2.25 0.42
CA THR A 4 -44.94 1.65 0.14
C THR A 4 -44.09 2.66 -0.62
N LEU A 5 -43.13 3.32 0.04
CA LEU A 5 -42.18 4.20 -0.64
C LEU A 5 -41.01 3.38 -1.21
N ARG A 6 -41.00 3.39 -2.54
CA ARG A 6 -40.20 2.60 -3.46
C ARG A 6 -38.78 3.17 -3.52
N ARG A 7 -37.80 2.30 -3.27
CA ARG A 7 -36.35 2.51 -3.38
C ARG A 7 -36.00 2.81 -4.84
N CYS A 8 -35.56 4.04 -5.14
CA CYS A 8 -35.02 4.39 -6.46
C CYS A 8 -33.49 4.20 -6.41
N LEU A 9 -33.04 3.01 -6.80
CA LEU A 9 -31.62 2.70 -6.97
C LEU A 9 -31.17 3.33 -8.30
N LEU A 10 -30.39 4.41 -8.21
CA LEU A 10 -29.81 5.10 -9.36
C LEU A 10 -28.58 4.30 -9.82
N THR A 11 -28.77 3.24 -10.61
CA THR A 11 -27.68 2.57 -11.32
C THR A 11 -27.24 3.46 -12.48
N VAL A 12 -26.07 4.06 -12.34
CA VAL A 12 -25.34 4.75 -13.41
C VAL A 12 -24.89 3.70 -14.43
N LEU A 13 -25.53 3.68 -15.58
CA LEU A 13 -25.10 2.89 -16.74
C LEU A 13 -24.00 3.65 -17.50
N PRO A 14 -22.91 3.01 -17.93
CA PRO A 14 -21.86 3.66 -18.69
C PRO A 14 -22.32 4.00 -20.12
N ARG A 15 -21.81 5.14 -20.59
CA ARG A 15 -22.08 5.81 -21.86
C ARG A 15 -21.53 5.01 -23.04
N SER A 16 -22.42 4.48 -23.88
CA SER A 16 -22.10 3.82 -25.14
C SER A 16 -21.40 4.79 -26.10
N LYS A 17 -20.17 4.48 -26.51
CA LYS A 17 -19.46 5.19 -27.57
C LYS A 17 -19.83 4.52 -28.89
N GLU A 18 -20.69 5.19 -29.65
CA GLU A 18 -21.15 4.81 -30.99
C GLU A 18 -19.95 4.62 -31.93
N ILE A 19 -19.82 3.44 -32.54
CA ILE A 19 -18.79 3.13 -33.55
C ILE A 19 -19.47 3.18 -34.93
N ASP A 20 -19.04 4.12 -35.75
CA ASP A 20 -19.53 4.35 -37.12
C ASP A 20 -19.19 3.15 -38.02
N VAL A 21 -20.21 2.39 -38.41
CA VAL A 21 -20.10 1.22 -39.29
C VAL A 21 -20.43 1.64 -40.72
N LYS A 22 -19.39 1.83 -41.56
CA LYS A 22 -19.56 1.78 -43.01
C LYS A 22 -18.31 1.29 -43.76
N ARG A 23 -18.47 0.05 -44.26
CA ARG A 23 -18.05 -0.51 -45.56
C ARG A 23 -16.93 -1.55 -45.56
N ALA A 24 -17.32 -2.66 -46.22
CA ALA A 24 -16.55 -3.72 -46.87
C ALA A 24 -15.82 -4.71 -45.98
N ALA A 25 -15.69 -6.00 -46.30
CA ALA A 25 -16.45 -6.98 -47.05
C ALA A 25 -15.62 -8.27 -46.91
N ILE A 26 -16.26 -9.38 -46.53
CA ILE A 26 -15.93 -10.78 -46.85
C ILE A 26 -14.50 -11.25 -46.46
N ALA A 27 -14.41 -12.10 -45.45
CA ALA A 27 -13.73 -13.40 -45.57
C ALA A 27 -14.04 -14.29 -44.37
N ALA A 28 -14.24 -15.57 -44.68
CA ALA A 28 -14.68 -16.63 -43.78
C ALA A 28 -13.62 -17.03 -42.74
N ALA A 29 -14.09 -17.45 -41.56
CA ALA A 29 -13.59 -18.63 -40.85
C ALA A 29 -14.49 -18.89 -39.63
N ALA A 30 -15.31 -19.94 -39.69
CA ALA A 30 -15.92 -20.50 -38.51
C ALA A 30 -14.82 -21.25 -37.74
N LEU A 31 -14.39 -20.70 -36.61
CA LEU A 31 -13.51 -21.39 -35.67
C LEU A 31 -14.16 -21.36 -34.30
N ALA A 32 -14.85 -22.46 -33.97
CA ALA A 32 -15.37 -22.71 -32.65
C ALA A 32 -14.19 -22.96 -31.70
N LEU A 33 -13.77 -21.94 -30.96
CA LEU A 33 -12.86 -22.09 -29.82
C LEU A 33 -13.71 -22.41 -28.58
N ALA A 34 -13.64 -23.66 -28.14
CA ALA A 34 -14.04 -24.04 -26.80
C ALA A 34 -13.12 -23.30 -25.81
N LEU A 35 -13.67 -22.39 -25.00
CA LEU A 35 -12.96 -21.81 -23.87
C LEU A 35 -12.86 -22.88 -22.77
N THR A 36 -11.80 -23.69 -22.82
CA THR A 36 -11.32 -24.43 -21.65
C THR A 36 -10.81 -23.42 -20.64
N GLY A 37 -11.52 -23.29 -19.51
CA GLY A 37 -11.08 -22.47 -18.38
C GLY A 37 -9.80 -23.03 -17.77
N CYS A 38 -8.69 -22.32 -17.94
CA CYS A 38 -7.52 -22.47 -17.09
C CYS A 38 -7.82 -21.75 -15.78
N SER A 39 -8.13 -22.49 -14.73
CA SER A 39 -7.93 -22.01 -13.36
C SER A 39 -6.43 -21.94 -13.16
N ALA A 40 -5.85 -20.74 -13.27
CA ALA A 40 -4.53 -20.51 -12.72
C ALA A 40 -4.69 -20.66 -11.20
N ALA A 41 -4.00 -21.63 -10.61
CA ALA A 41 -3.75 -21.59 -9.18
C ALA A 41 -2.98 -20.29 -8.90
N ASP A 42 -3.45 -19.53 -7.92
CA ASP A 42 -2.70 -18.39 -7.40
C ASP A 42 -1.26 -18.83 -7.12
N PRO A 43 -0.24 -18.08 -7.57
CA PRO A 43 1.12 -18.35 -7.15
C PRO A 43 1.17 -18.19 -5.63
N GLU A 44 1.34 -19.29 -4.91
CA GLU A 44 1.63 -19.24 -3.48
C GLU A 44 2.91 -18.43 -3.24
N PRO A 45 3.02 -17.71 -2.11
CA PRO A 45 4.18 -16.87 -1.84
C PRO A 45 5.44 -17.74 -1.81
N THR A 46 6.38 -17.44 -2.69
CA THR A 46 7.70 -18.08 -2.68
C THR A 46 8.39 -17.77 -1.35
N ALA A 47 8.62 -18.80 -0.54
CA ALA A 47 9.22 -18.71 0.81
C ALA A 47 10.62 -18.03 0.86
N ASP A 48 11.24 -17.77 -0.29
CA ASP A 48 12.54 -17.09 -0.41
C ASP A 48 12.48 -15.62 0.03
N GLY A 49 11.34 -14.94 -0.21
CA GLY A 49 11.14 -13.55 0.21
C GLY A 49 11.01 -13.40 1.73
N THR A 50 10.34 -14.35 2.38
CA THR A 50 10.10 -14.35 3.83
C THR A 50 11.40 -14.53 4.61
N VAL A 51 12.29 -15.44 4.18
CA VAL A 51 13.58 -15.66 4.86
C VAL A 51 14.48 -14.42 4.77
N SER A 52 14.47 -13.72 3.64
CA SER A 52 15.20 -12.46 3.47
C SER A 52 14.64 -11.35 4.37
N GLN A 53 13.31 -11.23 4.45
CA GLN A 53 12.64 -10.28 5.32
C GLN A 53 12.87 -10.56 6.80
N ASP A 54 12.70 -11.80 7.26
CA ASP A 54 12.92 -12.20 8.65
C ASP A 54 14.36 -11.91 9.10
N THR A 55 15.34 -12.16 8.21
CA THR A 55 16.74 -11.87 8.46
C THR A 55 16.98 -10.36 8.57
N PHE A 56 16.39 -9.56 7.68
CA PHE A 56 16.44 -8.10 7.73
C PHE A 56 15.86 -7.59 9.06
N LEU A 57 14.64 -7.99 9.40
CA LEU A 57 13.96 -7.57 10.62
C LEU A 57 14.76 -8.00 11.86
N THR A 58 15.38 -9.18 11.86
CA THR A 58 16.23 -9.64 12.97
C THR A 58 17.47 -8.77 13.11
N THR A 59 18.12 -8.43 11.99
CA THR A 59 19.34 -7.60 11.96
C THR A 59 19.10 -6.22 12.57
N HIS A 60 17.93 -5.64 12.32
CA HIS A 60 17.55 -4.32 12.86
C HIS A 60 16.77 -4.40 14.18
N GLY A 61 16.64 -5.58 14.80
CA GLY A 61 15.98 -5.73 16.10
C GLY A 61 14.45 -5.60 16.08
N LEU A 62 13.83 -5.80 14.92
CA LEU A 62 12.39 -5.61 14.68
C LEU A 62 11.59 -6.92 14.57
N ALA A 63 12.26 -8.09 14.48
CA ALA A 63 11.60 -9.36 14.17
C ALA A 63 10.53 -9.85 15.17
N ALA A 64 10.49 -9.29 16.38
CA ALA A 64 9.51 -9.64 17.41
C ALA A 64 8.29 -8.70 17.44
N MET A 65 8.20 -7.75 16.50
CA MET A 65 7.19 -6.71 16.44
C MET A 65 6.36 -6.85 15.17
N ASP A 66 5.06 -6.63 15.27
CA ASP A 66 4.23 -6.40 14.08
C ASP A 66 4.45 -5.01 13.47
N ALA A 67 3.85 -4.71 12.32
CA ALA A 67 4.02 -3.43 11.64
C ALA A 67 3.68 -2.22 12.53
N VAL A 68 2.62 -2.33 13.35
CA VAL A 68 2.17 -1.24 14.23
C VAL A 68 3.16 -1.06 15.37
N GLU A 69 3.63 -2.15 15.96
CA GLU A 69 4.64 -2.13 17.02
C GLU A 69 5.98 -1.58 16.52
N ILE A 70 6.40 -1.90 15.30
CA ILE A 70 7.61 -1.32 14.67
C ILE A 70 7.45 0.20 14.52
N ILE A 71 6.31 0.65 14.00
CA ILE A 71 6.04 2.09 13.82
C ILE A 71 6.09 2.80 15.18
N ASP A 72 5.36 2.29 16.18
CA ASP A 72 5.30 2.88 17.53
C ASP A 72 6.69 2.91 18.20
N HIS A 73 7.49 1.86 18.01
CA HIS A 73 8.84 1.76 18.54
C HIS A 73 9.76 2.83 17.94
N LEU A 74 9.81 2.93 16.61
CA LEU A 74 10.70 3.84 15.90
C LEU A 74 10.27 5.31 16.04
N ASP A 75 8.97 5.60 16.00
CA ASP A 75 8.44 6.98 16.10
C ASP A 75 8.76 7.62 17.46
N ARG A 76 8.68 6.82 18.53
CA ARG A 76 8.95 7.28 19.91
C ARG A 76 10.42 7.25 20.29
N GLN A 77 11.29 6.76 19.42
CA GLN A 77 12.71 6.69 19.68
C GLN A 77 13.31 8.09 19.71
N LYS A 78 14.10 8.38 20.75
CA LYS A 78 14.78 9.68 20.87
C LYS A 78 15.68 9.88 19.66
N VAL A 79 15.72 11.11 19.13
CA VAL A 79 16.52 11.46 17.95
C VAL A 79 17.99 11.00 18.09
N ALA A 80 18.59 11.20 19.26
CA ALA A 80 19.97 10.79 19.54
C ALA A 80 20.21 9.27 19.55
N GLU A 81 19.14 8.47 19.64
CA GLU A 81 19.18 7.02 19.68
C GLU A 81 18.76 6.40 18.34
N ARG A 82 18.21 7.17 17.39
CA ARG A 82 17.70 6.66 16.11
C ARG A 82 18.80 5.97 15.29
N PRO A 83 18.49 4.84 14.62
CA PRO A 83 19.45 4.13 13.79
C PRO A 83 19.87 5.01 12.60
N THR A 84 21.15 4.98 12.25
CA THR A 84 21.71 5.78 11.14
C THR A 84 21.76 5.01 9.82
N ASP A 85 21.63 3.69 9.90
CA ASP A 85 21.70 2.73 8.79
C ASP A 85 20.32 2.27 8.32
N LEU A 86 19.25 2.59 9.05
CA LEU A 86 17.87 2.21 8.71
C LEU A 86 17.03 3.41 8.32
N ILE A 87 16.44 3.35 7.13
CA ILE A 87 15.37 4.25 6.69
C ILE A 87 14.04 3.51 6.84
N ALA A 88 13.09 4.11 7.57
CA ALA A 88 11.75 3.56 7.75
C ALA A 88 10.69 4.58 7.34
N SER A 89 9.91 4.26 6.31
CA SER A 89 8.90 5.16 5.74
C SER A 89 7.51 4.54 5.80
N VAL A 90 6.58 5.23 6.45
CA VAL A 90 5.18 4.78 6.54
C VAL A 90 4.40 5.29 5.34
N ARG A 91 3.78 4.38 4.60
CA ARG A 91 2.88 4.65 3.47
C ARG A 91 1.42 4.37 3.89
N ALA A 92 0.50 4.41 2.92
CA ALA A 92 -0.93 4.28 3.20
C ALA A 92 -1.30 2.89 3.75
N ASP A 93 -0.69 1.85 3.20
CA ASP A 93 -1.00 0.43 3.41
C ASP A 93 0.25 -0.41 3.71
N GLU A 94 1.43 0.20 3.76
CA GLU A 94 2.70 -0.52 3.97
C GLU A 94 3.73 0.31 4.73
N LEU A 95 4.61 -0.39 5.46
CA LEU A 95 5.82 0.14 6.06
C LEU A 95 7.00 -0.29 5.19
N LEU A 96 7.67 0.68 4.59
CA LEU A 96 8.88 0.46 3.81
C LEU A 96 10.10 0.61 4.72
N LEU A 97 10.92 -0.44 4.79
CA LEU A 97 12.18 -0.43 5.52
C LEU A 97 13.33 -0.65 4.55
N SER A 98 14.36 0.18 4.60
CA SER A 98 15.55 0.02 3.78
C SER A 98 16.85 0.27 4.55
N SER A 99 17.87 -0.51 4.21
CA SER A 99 19.23 -0.42 4.74
C SER A 99 20.20 -0.86 3.64
N ASP A 100 21.24 -0.08 3.40
CA ASP A 100 22.20 -0.31 2.30
C ASP A 100 21.50 -0.56 0.94
N ASP A 101 21.68 -1.76 0.38
CA ASP A 101 21.10 -2.20 -0.89
C ASP A 101 19.85 -3.09 -0.70
N GLN A 102 19.33 -3.18 0.53
CA GLN A 102 18.17 -4.02 0.87
C GLN A 102 16.95 -3.16 1.19
N GLU A 103 15.79 -3.62 0.72
CA GLU A 103 14.48 -3.03 0.99
C GLU A 103 13.49 -4.15 1.31
N VAL A 104 12.69 -3.97 2.35
CA VAL A 104 11.62 -4.88 2.74
C VAL A 104 10.34 -4.11 3.01
N VAL A 105 9.21 -4.73 2.70
CA VAL A 105 7.88 -4.15 2.83
C VAL A 105 7.10 -4.95 3.88
N VAL A 106 6.57 -4.28 4.89
CA VAL A 106 5.70 -4.89 5.90
C VAL A 106 4.29 -4.30 5.73
N ASP A 107 3.31 -5.14 5.42
CA ASP A 107 1.93 -4.70 5.20
C ASP A 107 1.33 -4.10 6.49
N LEU A 108 0.64 -2.96 6.36
CA LEU A 108 -0.18 -2.42 7.44
C LEU A 108 -1.54 -3.12 7.48
N PRO A 109 -2.21 -3.15 8.64
CA PRO A 109 -3.57 -3.66 8.74
C PRO A 109 -4.57 -2.84 7.91
N ASP A 110 -5.39 -3.51 7.09
CA ASP A 110 -6.38 -2.90 6.15
C ASP A 110 -7.34 -1.87 6.75
N ASN A 111 -7.57 -1.92 8.06
CA ASN A 111 -8.55 -1.10 8.77
C ASN A 111 -7.91 -0.05 9.69
N GLN A 112 -6.64 0.25 9.48
CA GLN A 112 -5.89 1.25 10.24
C GLN A 112 -5.13 2.19 9.30
N THR A 113 -4.92 3.42 9.75
CA THR A 113 -4.14 4.41 9.01
C THR A 113 -3.26 5.14 10.00
N TYR A 114 -1.97 5.20 9.69
CA TYR A 114 -1.02 5.98 10.46
C TYR A 114 -1.02 7.44 9.97
N VAL A 115 -1.11 8.37 10.90
CA VAL A 115 -1.02 9.81 10.62
C VAL A 115 -0.06 10.43 11.61
N SER A 116 1.04 10.98 11.10
CA SER A 116 1.98 11.77 11.89
C SER A 116 1.81 13.26 11.54
N ILE A 117 1.84 14.11 12.56
CA ILE A 117 1.67 15.56 12.44
C ILE A 117 2.87 16.20 13.15
N ALA A 118 3.59 17.06 12.44
CA ALA A 118 4.71 17.83 12.99
C ALA A 118 4.35 19.33 13.01
N PRO A 119 3.81 19.86 14.12
CA PRO A 119 3.53 21.29 14.25
C PRO A 119 4.80 22.13 14.11
N TYR A 120 4.63 23.37 13.62
CA TYR A 120 5.72 24.33 13.45
C TYR A 120 5.23 25.77 13.61
N LEU A 121 6.15 26.66 13.95
CA LEU A 121 5.98 28.12 14.05
C LEU A 121 6.67 28.87 12.91
N THR A 122 7.90 28.49 12.56
CA THR A 122 8.72 29.27 11.62
C THR A 122 9.00 28.55 10.31
N SER A 123 9.28 27.26 10.36
CA SER A 123 9.72 26.47 9.21
C SER A 123 9.12 25.08 9.21
N THR A 124 8.87 24.58 8.00
CA THR A 124 8.44 23.21 7.75
C THR A 124 9.15 22.69 6.51
N HIS A 125 8.95 21.41 6.21
CA HIS A 125 9.47 20.77 5.02
C HIS A 125 8.38 19.91 4.38
N ASP A 126 8.50 19.66 3.08
CA ASP A 126 7.62 18.71 2.41
C ASP A 126 7.85 17.31 3.00
N CYS A 127 6.76 16.60 3.29
CA CYS A 127 6.77 15.24 3.79
C CYS A 127 5.56 14.51 3.24
N PHE A 128 5.77 13.70 2.20
CA PHE A 128 4.69 12.96 1.55
C PHE A 128 4.43 11.62 2.24
N TYR A 129 5.51 10.89 2.55
CA TYR A 129 5.50 9.72 3.41
C TYR A 129 6.38 10.01 4.61
N HIS A 130 5.84 9.77 5.80
CA HIS A 130 6.55 10.07 7.03
C HIS A 130 7.74 9.12 7.18
N SER A 131 8.93 9.67 7.40
CA SER A 131 10.13 8.89 7.73
C SER A 131 10.32 8.87 9.24
N LEU A 132 10.18 7.69 9.85
CA LEU A 132 10.27 7.49 11.30
C LEU A 132 11.70 7.70 11.81
N THR A 133 12.70 7.41 10.98
CA THR A 133 14.12 7.45 11.40
C THR A 133 14.83 8.74 11.00
N THR A 134 14.32 9.50 10.02
CA THR A 134 15.04 10.67 9.48
C THR A 134 14.28 11.99 9.48
N CYS A 135 12.94 12.02 9.58
CA CYS A 135 12.22 13.29 9.69
C CYS A 135 12.40 13.91 11.08
N LEU A 136 12.55 15.24 11.10
CA LEU A 136 12.64 16.03 12.32
C LEU A 136 11.74 17.26 12.21
N GLY A 137 10.74 17.35 13.09
CA GLY A 137 9.87 18.51 13.19
C GLY A 137 10.59 19.70 13.82
N GLU A 138 10.01 20.89 13.71
CA GLU A 138 10.55 22.08 14.38
C GLU A 138 10.30 22.03 15.90
N LEU A 139 9.15 21.50 16.31
CA LEU A 139 8.71 21.45 17.70
C LEU A 139 8.75 20.02 18.23
N ASP A 140 9.88 19.63 18.81
CA ASP A 140 10.02 18.35 19.51
C ASP A 140 9.40 18.46 20.92
N ASN A 141 8.33 17.70 21.20
CA ASN A 141 7.62 17.55 22.50
C ASN A 141 6.54 18.59 22.87
N GLU A 142 5.85 19.18 21.90
CA GLU A 142 4.59 19.91 22.13
C GLU A 142 3.36 19.00 21.99
#